data_AF-A0A6I3CU68-F1
#
_entry.id   AF-A0A6I3CU68-F1
#
_cell.length_a   1.000
_cell.length_b   1.000
_cell.length_c   1.000
_cell.angle_alpha   90.00
_cell.angle_beta   90.00
_cell.angle_gamma   90.00
#
_symmetry.space_group_name_H-M   'P 1'
#
loop_
_entity.id
_entity.type
_entity.pdbx_description
1 polymer ?
#
loop_
_entity_poly.entity_id
_entity_poly.type
_entity_poly.pdbx_seq_one_letter_code
_entity_poly.pdbx_strand_id
1 'polypeptide(L)' 'MRFLENVIADIDVALTRDPAARNRIEVMLAYPGVHALWAYRVSHFLWNHRLKLIARVLSNWSRSATGIEIHP' A
#
# COMPACT_ATOMS: atom_id res chain seq x y z
N MET A 1 -15.87 6.26 -4.03
CA MET A 1 -15.52 5.00 -3.35
C MET A 1 -14.96 4.02 -4.39
N ARG A 2 -13.62 3.94 -4.56
CA ARG A 2 -12.98 2.97 -5.48
C ARG A 2 -11.73 2.32 -4.87
N PHE A 3 -11.71 2.16 -3.54
CA PHE A 3 -10.55 1.57 -2.86
C PHE A 3 -10.23 0.17 -3.37
N LEU A 4 -11.25 -0.69 -3.51
CA LEU A 4 -11.09 -2.07 -3.99
C LEU A 4 -10.70 -2.16 -5.48
N GLU A 5 -11.26 -1.29 -6.33
CA GLU A 5 -10.86 -1.22 -7.74
C GLU A 5 -9.39 -0.81 -7.88
N ASN A 6 -8.92 0.11 -7.03
CA ASN A 6 -7.53 0.55 -7.03
C ASN A 6 -6.57 -0.55 -6.56
N VAL A 7 -6.99 -1.45 -5.65
CA VAL A 7 -6.15 -2.55 -5.15
C VAL A 7 -5.79 -3.54 -6.27
N ILE A 8 -6.76 -3.95 -7.08
CA ILE A 8 -6.51 -4.88 -8.19
C ILE A 8 -5.68 -4.19 -9.26
N ALA A 9 -5.94 -2.92 -9.55
CA ALA A 9 -5.14 -2.14 -10.49
C ALA A 9 -3.68 -2.01 -10.03
N ASP A 10 -3.43 -1.76 -8.74
CA ASP A 10 -2.07 -1.69 -8.18
C ASP A 10 -1.32 -3.03 -8.36
N ILE A 11 -2.01 -4.16 -8.18
CA ILE A 11 -1.47 -5.52 -8.42
C ILE A 11 -1.15 -5.73 -9.90
N ASP A 12 -2.09 -5.39 -10.79
CA ASP A 12 -1.93 -5.61 -12.23
C ASP A 12 -0.79 -4.75 -12.81
N VAL A 13 -0.63 -3.52 -12.31
CA VAL A 13 0.47 -2.63 -12.68
C VAL A 13 1.81 -3.20 -12.22
N ALA A 14 1.90 -3.70 -10.99
CA ALA A 14 3.12 -4.35 -10.51
C ALA A 14 3.45 -5.60 -11.36
N LEU A 15 2.44 -6.42 -11.67
CA LEU A 15 2.59 -7.62 -12.49
C LEU A 15 3.04 -7.32 -13.93
N THR A 16 2.56 -6.22 -14.54
CA THR A 16 2.95 -5.84 -15.92
C THR A 16 4.30 -5.13 -16.00
N ARG A 17 4.73 -4.45 -14.95
CA ARG A 17 5.96 -3.66 -14.95
C ARG A 17 7.18 -4.41 -14.43
N ASP A 18 6.97 -5.44 -13.62
CA ASP A 18 8.05 -6.24 -13.07
C ASP A 18 8.14 -7.61 -13.77
N PRO A 19 9.20 -7.88 -14.55
CA PRO A 19 9.37 -9.17 -15.21
C PRO A 19 9.55 -10.34 -14.23
N ALA A 20 9.87 -10.08 -12.94
CA ALA A 20 9.96 -11.12 -11.91
C ALA A 20 8.61 -11.53 -11.33
N ALA A 21 7.56 -10.73 -11.52
CA ALA A 21 6.23 -11.02 -11.01
C ALA A 21 5.56 -12.15 -11.81
N ARG A 22 5.21 -13.27 -11.16
CA ARG A 22 4.68 -14.45 -11.89
C ARG A 22 3.17 -14.52 -11.89
N ASN A 23 2.52 -14.06 -10.83
CA ASN A 23 1.05 -14.07 -10.71
C ASN A 23 0.56 -13.06 -9.66
N ARG A 24 -0.75 -12.77 -9.71
CA ARG A 24 -1.41 -11.82 -8.79
C ARG A 24 -1.29 -12.18 -7.32
N ILE A 25 -1.32 -13.47 -6.96
CA ILE A 25 -1.27 -13.91 -5.57
C ILE A 25 0.10 -13.63 -4.98
N GLU A 26 1.17 -13.89 -5.73
CA GLU A 26 2.54 -13.56 -5.35
C GLU A 26 2.68 -12.05 -5.13
N VAL A 27 2.20 -11.23 -6.07
CA VAL A 27 2.23 -9.77 -5.92
C VAL A 27 1.44 -9.32 -4.69
N MET A 28 0.23 -9.86 -4.51
CA MET A 28 -0.64 -9.52 -3.38
C MET A 28 -0.01 -9.88 -2.02
N LEU A 29 0.73 -10.99 -1.93
CA LEU A 29 1.24 -11.51 -0.65
C LEU A 29 2.68 -11.11 -0.36
N ALA A 30 3.49 -10.83 -1.36
CA ALA A 30 4.94 -10.71 -1.20
C ALA A 30 5.54 -9.40 -1.75
N TYR A 31 4.76 -8.50 -2.36
CA TYR A 31 5.31 -7.25 -2.88
C TYR A 31 5.23 -6.11 -1.84
N PRO A 32 6.36 -5.73 -1.20
CA PRO A 32 6.35 -4.72 -0.15
C PRO A 32 5.92 -3.34 -0.67
N GLY A 33 6.19 -3.03 -1.94
CA GLY A 33 5.75 -1.77 -2.57
C GLY A 33 4.23 -1.67 -2.68
N VAL A 34 3.56 -2.78 -3.01
CA VAL A 34 2.10 -2.84 -3.10
C VAL A 34 1.48 -2.71 -1.70
N HIS A 35 2.04 -3.39 -0.70
CA HIS A 35 1.59 -3.26 0.70
C HIS A 35 1.77 -1.84 1.25
N ALA A 36 2.91 -1.21 0.97
CA ALA A 36 3.19 0.17 1.39
C ALA A 36 2.20 1.16 0.78
N LEU A 37 1.85 0.98 -0.49
CA LEU A 37 0.86 1.83 -1.18
C LEU A 37 -0.55 1.67 -0.57
N TRP A 38 -0.96 0.44 -0.24
CA TRP A 38 -2.26 0.22 0.41
C TRP A 38 -2.33 0.82 1.81
N ALA A 39 -1.28 0.62 2.61
CA ALA A 39 -1.18 1.22 3.93
C ALA A 39 -1.20 2.76 3.86
N TYR A 40 -0.52 3.34 2.86
CA TYR A 40 -0.58 4.78 2.57
C TYR A 40 -2.01 5.25 2.27
N ARG A 41 -2.77 4.57 1.40
CA ARG A 41 -4.14 4.98 1.09
C ARG A 41 -5.03 5.04 2.35
N VAL A 42 -4.84 4.10 3.29
CA VAL A 42 -5.54 4.11 4.58
C VAL A 42 -5.03 5.20 5.51
N SER A 43 -3.71 5.38 5.64
CA SER A 43 -3.14 6.42 6.50
C SER A 43 -3.49 7.82 6.00
N HIS A 44 -3.49 8.04 4.69
CA HIS A 44 -3.93 9.28 4.03
C HIS A 44 -5.40 9.60 4.30
N PHE A 45 -6.26 8.58 4.22
CA PHE A 45 -7.65 8.73 4.61
C PHE A 45 -7.76 9.19 6.07
N LEU A 46 -7.09 8.52 7.00
CA LEU A 46 -7.10 8.89 8.42
C LEU A 46 -6.57 10.31 8.66
N TRP A 47 -5.52 10.70 7.94
CA TRP A 47 -4.92 12.02 8.01
C TRP A 47 -5.92 13.12 7.63
N ASN A 48 -6.62 12.94 6.51
CA ASN A 48 -7.64 13.87 6.03
C ASN A 48 -8.88 13.95 6.94
N HIS A 49 -9.13 12.92 7.75
CA HIS A 49 -10.21 12.87 8.75
C HIS A 49 -9.78 13.35 10.14
N ARG A 50 -8.66 14.09 10.22
CA ARG A 50 -8.08 14.64 11.46
C ARG A 50 -7.59 13.60 12.47
N LEU A 51 -7.54 12.31 12.10
CA LEU A 51 -6.99 11.22 12.91
C LEU A 51 -5.45 11.11 12.72
N LYS A 52 -4.74 12.23 12.91
CA LYS A 52 -3.32 12.38 12.55
C LYS A 52 -2.38 11.42 13.29
N LEU A 53 -2.63 11.18 14.58
CA LEU A 53 -1.81 10.26 15.37
C LEU A 53 -1.90 8.83 14.84
N ILE A 54 -3.13 8.34 14.60
CA ILE A 54 -3.39 7.00 14.05
C ILE A 54 -2.75 6.87 12.67
N ALA A 55 -2.91 7.90 11.82
CA ALA A 55 -2.28 7.95 10.51
C ALA A 55 -0.75 7.81 10.58
N ARG A 56 -0.09 8.54 11.51
CA ARG A 56 1.37 8.46 11.71
C ARG A 56 1.82 7.11 12.27
N VAL A 57 1.08 6.54 13.21
CA VAL A 57 1.36 5.20 13.75
C VAL A 57 1.28 4.15 12.63
N LEU A 58 0.23 4.22 11.80
CA LEU A 58 0.05 3.30 10.67
C LEU A 58 1.14 3.45 9.61
N SER A 59 1.53 4.68 9.26
CA SER A 59 2.63 4.94 8.33
C SER A 59 3.97 4.40 8.85
N ASN A 60 4.27 4.58 10.15
CA ASN A 60 5.48 4.01 10.75
C ASN A 60 5.45 2.48 10.83
N TRP A 61 4.29 1.88 11.10
CA TRP A 61 4.14 0.43 11.07
C TRP A 61 4.37 -0.13 9.66
N SER A 62 3.79 0.51 8.64
CA SER A 62 4.04 0.18 7.23
C SER A 62 5.52 0.28 6.88
N ARG A 63 6.20 1.35 7.30
CA ARG A 63 7.65 1.51 7.12
C ARG A 63 8.42 0.36 7.77
N SER A 64 8.06 -0.05 8.98
CA SER A 64 8.73 -1.15 9.67
C SER A 64 8.51 -2.49 8.96
N ALA A 65 7.33 -2.73 8.38
CA ALA A 65 7.00 -3.98 7.71
C ALA A 65 7.58 -4.07 6.28
N THR A 66 7.67 -2.95 5.57
CA THR A 66 8.00 -2.92 4.13
C THR A 66 9.35 -2.29 3.82
N GLY A 67 9.96 -1.57 4.77
CA GLY A 67 11.15 -0.73 4.54
C GLY A 67 10.86 0.57 3.76
N ILE A 68 9.62 0.79 3.32
CA ILE A 68 9.23 1.93 2.48
C ILE A 68 8.53 2.98 3.34
N GLU A 69 9.05 4.21 3.35
CA GLU A 69 8.48 5.33 4.08
C GLU A 69 7.62 6.19 3.16
N ILE A 70 6.31 6.24 3.47
CA ILE A 70 5.35 7.13 2.82
C ILE A 70 4.62 7.90 3.92
N HIS A 71 4.70 9.22 3.90
CA HIS A 71 3.95 10.06 4.83
C HIS A 71 2.44 9.92 4.57
N PRO A 72 1.58 9.88 5.62
CA PRO A 72 0.13 9.90 5.45
C PRO A 72 -0.37 11.06 4.58
#